data_AF-A0A6M1SFY4-F1
#
_entry.id   AF-A0A6M1SFY4-F1
#
_cell.length_a   1.000
_cell.length_b   1.000
_cell.length_c   1.000
_cell.angle_alpha   90.00
_cell.angle_beta   90.00
_cell.angle_gamma   90.00
#
_symmetry.space_group_name_H-M   'P 1'
#
loop_
_entity.id
_entity.type
_entity.pdbx_description
1 polymer ?
#
loop_
_entity_poly.entity_id
_entity_poly.type
_entity_poly.pdbx_seq_one_letter_code
_entity_poly.pdbx_strand_id
1 'polypeptide(L)'
;MDRMLYTAMSGAKHTMDQQTVVSNNLSNVSTAGFRAQLQAVRSVPVQGDGVLPTRVSAVTTTPGTDFSQGPIERTGRILDVAMQGNAWMAVLAEDGTETY
;
A
#
# COMPACT_ATOMS: atom_id res chain seq x y z
N MET A 1 -35.49 -2.29 1.17
CA MET A 1 -34.59 -2.09 2.32
C MET A 1 -33.14 -2.01 1.84
N ASP A 2 -32.37 -1.15 2.49
CA ASP A 2 -30.90 -1.21 2.71
C ASP A 2 -29.85 -0.93 1.62
N ARG A 3 -30.20 -0.49 0.41
CA ARG A 3 -29.21 -0.29 -0.68
C ARG A 3 -28.31 0.96 -0.55
N MET A 4 -28.78 1.99 0.16
CA MET A 4 -27.97 3.17 0.50
C MET A 4 -26.95 2.86 1.60
N LEU A 5 -27.31 2.00 2.55
CA LEU A 5 -26.42 1.57 3.63
C LEU A 5 -25.21 0.82 3.06
N TYR A 6 -25.39 -0.05 2.07
CA TYR A 6 -24.26 -0.72 1.40
C TYR A 6 -23.31 0.25 0.69
N THR A 7 -23.82 1.33 0.10
CA THR A 7 -22.98 2.35 -0.55
C THR A 7 -22.18 3.12 0.51
N ALA A 8 -22.83 3.58 1.58
CA ALA A 8 -22.17 4.26 2.69
C ALA A 8 -21.15 3.35 3.40
N MET A 9 -21.50 2.08 3.63
CA MET A 9 -20.64 1.07 4.23
C MET A 9 -19.43 0.76 3.34
N SER A 10 -19.59 0.75 2.01
CA SER A 10 -18.45 0.61 1.11
C SER A 10 -17.44 1.75 1.28
N GLY A 11 -17.90 3.00 1.39
CA GLY A 11 -17.03 4.14 1.68
C GLY A 11 -16.36 4.05 3.04
N ALA A 12 -17.13 3.73 4.09
CA ALA A 12 -16.60 3.58 5.45
C ALA A 12 -15.53 2.48 5.55
N LYS A 13 -15.72 1.35 4.86
CA LYS A 13 -14.73 0.28 4.78
C LYS A 13 -13.42 0.78 4.18
N HIS A 14 -13.46 1.49 3.05
CA HIS A 14 -12.24 2.00 2.41
C HIS A 14 -11.52 3.06 3.25
N THR A 15 -12.26 3.86 4.03
CA THR A 15 -11.66 4.77 5.01
C THR A 15 -10.92 4.01 6.12
N MET A 16 -11.48 2.89 6.61
CA MET A 16 -10.77 2.05 7.58
C MET A 16 -9.53 1.40 6.96
N ASP A 17 -9.64 0.87 5.74
CA ASP A 17 -8.50 0.31 5.01
C ASP A 17 -7.41 1.39 4.80
N GLN A 18 -7.79 2.65 4.57
CA GLN A 18 -6.86 3.79 4.50
C GLN A 18 -6.13 4.04 5.82
N GLN A 19 -6.86 4.02 6.93
CA GLN A 19 -6.26 4.18 8.25
C GLN A 19 -5.27 3.06 8.56
N THR A 20 -5.55 1.82 8.14
CA THR A 20 -4.62 0.71 8.27
C THR A 20 -3.33 0.96 7.49
N VAL A 21 -3.42 1.43 6.25
CA VAL A 21 -2.23 1.77 5.42
C VAL A 21 -1.42 2.90 6.05
N VAL A 22 -2.08 3.97 6.51
CA VAL A 22 -1.41 5.09 7.19
C VAL A 22 -0.72 4.61 8.47
N SER A 23 -1.38 3.77 9.27
CA SER A 23 -0.79 3.21 10.48
C SER A 23 0.42 2.33 10.19
N ASN A 24 0.37 1.51 9.14
CA ASN A 24 1.48 0.67 8.72
C ASN A 24 2.68 1.50 8.26
N ASN A 25 2.44 2.55 7.46
CA ASN A 25 3.51 3.45 7.02
C ASN A 25 4.13 4.21 8.20
N LEU A 26 3.31 4.68 9.14
CA LEU A 26 3.79 5.41 10.32
C LEU A 26 4.63 4.51 11.24
N SER A 27 4.22 3.25 11.45
CA SER A 27 4.98 2.33 12.28
C SER A 27 6.35 1.96 11.70
N ASN A 28 6.53 2.12 10.39
CA ASN A 28 7.76 1.77 9.68
C ASN A 28 8.60 2.98 9.25
N VAL A 29 8.30 4.19 9.76
CA VAL A 29 9.01 5.42 9.37
C VAL A 29 10.51 5.36 9.67
N SER A 30 10.93 4.60 10.68
CA SER A 30 12.32 4.40 11.06
C SER A 30 12.92 3.07 10.59
N THR A 31 12.17 2.28 9.82
CA THR A 31 12.63 0.99 9.28
C THR A 31 13.48 1.24 8.04
N ALA A 32 14.79 0.93 8.13
CA ALA A 32 15.70 1.08 7.00
C ALA A 32 15.23 0.25 5.79
N GLY A 33 15.18 0.88 4.61
CA GLY A 33 14.77 0.21 3.37
C GLY A 33 13.26 0.02 3.20
N PHE A 34 12.42 0.41 4.18
CA PHE A 34 10.97 0.32 4.04
C PHE A 34 10.46 1.18 2.88
N ARG A 35 9.53 0.62 2.10
CA ARG A 35 8.88 1.30 0.98
C ARG A 35 7.41 1.53 1.33
N ALA A 36 6.97 2.78 1.27
CA ALA A 36 5.63 3.14 1.72
C ALA A 36 4.57 2.43 0.88
N GLN A 37 3.56 1.89 1.55
CA GLN A 37 2.39 1.34 0.87
C GLN A 37 1.51 2.49 0.38
N LEU A 38 1.06 2.39 -0.86
CA LEU A 38 0.10 3.29 -1.50
C LEU A 38 -1.26 2.60 -1.58
N GLN A 39 -2.30 3.29 -1.11
CA GLN A 39 -3.67 2.86 -1.32
C GLN A 39 -4.25 3.56 -2.54
N ALA A 40 -4.94 2.79 -3.39
CA ALA A 40 -5.71 3.33 -4.50
C ALA A 40 -7.13 2.75 -4.48
N VAL A 41 -8.10 3.65 -4.63
CA VAL A 41 -9.53 3.34 -4.63
C VAL A 41 -10.13 4.00 -5.85
N ARG A 42 -10.99 3.29 -6.57
CA ARG A 42 -11.72 3.84 -7.71
C ARG A 42 -13.22 3.72 -7.54
N SER A 43 -13.91 4.68 -8.11
CA SER A 43 -15.36 4.70 -8.27
C SER A 43 -15.79 3.77 -9.41
N VAL A 44 -16.66 2.80 -9.12
CA VAL A 44 -17.21 1.85 -10.10
C VAL A 44 -18.73 1.94 -10.06
N PRO A 45 -19.41 2.16 -11.21
CA PRO A 45 -20.87 2.12 -11.28
C PRO A 45 -21.39 0.73 -10.90
N VAL A 46 -22.47 0.70 -10.13
CA VAL A 46 -23.14 -0.56 -9.77
C VAL A 46 -23.88 -1.12 -10.99
N GLN A 47 -23.59 -2.36 -11.39
CA GLN A 47 -24.21 -3.04 -12.55
C GLN A 47 -25.39 -3.94 -12.12
N GLY A 48 -26.43 -4.06 -12.95
CA GLY A 48 -27.60 -4.94 -12.73
C GLY A 48 -28.93 -4.39 -13.29
N ASP A 49 -30.03 -5.13 -13.13
CA ASP A 49 -31.37 -4.82 -13.70
C ASP A 49 -32.08 -3.58 -13.09
N GLY A 50 -31.32 -2.64 -12.52
CA GLY A 50 -31.82 -1.39 -11.93
C GLY A 50 -30.78 -0.29 -11.91
N VAL A 51 -29.91 -0.23 -12.94
CA VAL A 51 -28.86 0.80 -13.09
C VAL A 51 -29.48 2.19 -12.99
N LEU A 52 -29.14 2.87 -11.91
CA LEU A 52 -29.33 4.30 -11.77
C LEU A 52 -27.95 4.96 -11.89
N PRO A 53 -27.76 5.95 -12.76
CA PRO A 53 -26.46 6.61 -12.97
C PRO A 53 -25.92 7.32 -11.71
N THR A 54 -26.74 7.44 -10.67
CA THR A 54 -26.40 8.04 -9.37
C THR A 54 -25.82 7.04 -8.36
N ARG A 55 -25.52 5.79 -8.76
CA ARG A 55 -25.04 4.72 -7.86
C ARG A 55 -23.64 4.26 -8.23
N VAL A 56 -22.69 4.67 -7.39
CA VAL A 56 -21.27 4.41 -7.55
C VAL A 56 -20.75 3.78 -6.27
N SER A 57 -20.10 2.63 -6.37
CA SER A 57 -19.40 1.98 -5.26
C SER A 57 -17.91 2.25 -5.35
N ALA A 58 -17.25 2.33 -4.20
CA ALA A 58 -15.79 2.38 -4.15
C ALA A 58 -15.23 0.95 -4.17
N VAL A 59 -14.18 0.73 -4.98
CA VAL A 59 -13.51 -0.57 -5.12
C VAL A 59 -12.00 -0.35 -4.97
N THR A 60 -11.36 -1.13 -4.09
CA THR A 60 -9.91 -1.13 -3.92
C THR A 60 -9.25 -1.67 -5.18
N THR A 61 -8.24 -0.98 -5.68
CA THR A 61 -7.35 -1.51 -6.71
C THR A 61 -6.14 -2.18 -6.07
N THR A 62 -5.30 -2.86 -6.84
CA THR A 62 -4.04 -3.42 -6.33
C THR A 62 -3.26 -2.33 -5.57
N PRO A 63 -2.92 -2.55 -4.29
CA PRO A 63 -2.10 -1.61 -3.54
C PRO A 63 -0.77 -1.37 -4.25
N GLY A 64 -0.33 -0.12 -4.30
CA GLY A 64 0.96 0.25 -4.86
C GLY A 64 2.05 0.30 -3.78
N THR A 65 3.28 0.44 -4.23
CA THR A 65 4.44 0.70 -3.37
C THR A 65 5.16 1.91 -3.91
N ASP A 66 5.52 2.85 -3.03
CA ASP A 66 6.39 3.95 -3.39
C ASP A 66 7.85 3.49 -3.34
N PHE A 67 8.47 3.35 -4.51
CA PHE A 67 9.87 2.98 -4.67
C PHE A 67 10.83 4.19 -4.59
N SER A 68 10.33 5.39 -4.29
CA SER A 68 11.17 6.56 -4.04
C SER A 68 12.10 6.28 -2.85
N GLN A 69 13.37 6.69 -2.99
CA GLN A 69 14.38 6.46 -1.97
C GLN A 69 14.20 7.47 -0.83
N GLY A 70 14.12 6.96 0.39
CA GLY A 70 14.12 7.78 1.60
C GLY A 70 15.49 8.41 1.89
N PRO A 71 15.58 9.24 2.94
CA PRO A 71 16.85 9.82 3.38
C PRO A 71 17.87 8.74 3.75
N ILE A 72 19.14 8.98 3.42
CA ILE A 72 20.25 8.09 3.78
C ILE A 72 20.94 8.66 5.01
N GLU A 73 20.96 7.89 6.09
CA GLU A 73 21.71 8.19 7.30
C GLU A 73 23.10 7.53 7.25
N ARG A 74 24.16 8.30 7.53
CA ARG A 74 25.53 7.77 7.59
C ARG A 74 25.82 7.25 8.98
N THR A 75 26.07 5.95 9.09
CA THR A 75 26.33 5.28 10.38
C THR A 75 27.79 5.28 10.80
N GLY A 76 28.73 5.51 9.87
CA GLY A 76 30.17 5.47 10.12
C GLY A 76 30.78 4.05 10.23
N ARG A 77 29.98 3.00 10.03
CA ARG A 77 30.45 1.61 10.04
C ARG A 77 30.82 1.17 8.63
N ILE A 78 31.90 0.39 8.51
CA ILE A 78 32.41 -0.06 7.20
C ILE A 78 31.52 -1.10 6.50
N LEU A 79 30.65 -1.78 7.26
CA LEU A 79 29.77 -2.84 6.74
C LEU A 79 28.32 -2.36 6.50
N ASP A 80 28.03 -1.08 6.79
CA ASP A 80 26.69 -0.52 6.57
C ASP A 80 26.65 0.07 5.16
N VAL A 81 25.95 -0.61 4.25
CA VAL A 81 25.88 -0.25 2.84
C VAL A 81 24.46 0.16 2.47
N ALA A 82 24.32 1.32 1.82
CA ALA A 82 23.06 1.77 1.23
C ALA A 82 23.08 1.53 -0.29
N MET A 83 21.99 0.96 -0.82
CA MET A 83 21.84 0.76 -2.27
C MET A 83 21.49 2.09 -2.94
N GLN A 84 22.03 2.34 -4.14
CA GLN A 84 21.76 3.57 -4.90
C GLN A 84 20.94 3.26 -6.16
N GLY A 85 19.88 4.04 -6.39
CA GLY A 85 19.01 3.89 -7.56
C GLY A 85 18.02 2.72 -7.43
N ASN A 86 17.59 2.18 -8.57
CA ASN A 86 16.68 1.04 -8.61
C ASN A 86 17.45 -0.28 -8.42
N ALA A 87 17.94 -0.49 -7.20
CA ALA A 87 18.78 -1.62 -6.84
C ALA A 87 18.25 -2.35 -5.60
N TRP A 88 18.47 -3.67 -5.59
CA TRP A 88 18.13 -4.58 -4.50
C TRP A 88 19.37 -5.36 -4.11
N MET A 89 19.44 -5.80 -2.85
CA MET A 89 20.51 -6.65 -2.36
C MET A 89 20.00 -8.09 -2.32
N ALA A 90 20.53 -8.94 -3.20
CA ALA A 90 20.28 -10.37 -3.11
C ALA A 90 20.99 -10.95 -1.88
N VAL A 91 20.28 -11.75 -1.09
CA VAL A 91 20.83 -12.55 0.00
C VAL A 91 20.36 -13.99 -0.13
N LEU A 92 21.19 -14.93 0.31
CA LEU A 92 20.87 -16.35 0.31
C LEU A 92 20.20 -16.69 1.65
N ALA A 93 18.96 -17.17 1.60
CA ALA A 93 18.24 -17.67 2.76
C ALA A 93 18.83 -19.00 3.24
N GLU A 94 18.48 -19.41 4.47
CA GLU A 94 19.01 -20.64 5.09
C GLU A 94 18.66 -21.91 4.31
N ASP A 95 17.55 -21.89 3.56
CA ASP A 95 17.11 -22.99 2.69
C ASP A 95 17.82 -23.01 1.31
N GLY A 96 18.75 -22.07 1.09
CA GLY A 96 19.48 -21.93 -0.17
C GLY A 96 18.72 -21.18 -1.26
N THR A 97 17.58 -20.57 -0.95
CA THR A 97 16.84 -19.72 -1.90
C THR A 97 17.38 -18.29 -1.92
N GLU A 98 17.35 -17.64 -3.09
CA GLU A 98 17.68 -16.23 -3.22
C GLU A 98 16.49 -15.36 -2.79
N THR A 99 16.72 -14.39 -1.91
CA THR A 99 15.74 -13.38 -1.50
C THR A 99 16.33 -11.97 -1.67
N TYR A 100 15.46 -10.96 -1.70
CA TYR A 100 15.81 -9.56 -1.90
C TYR A 100 15.26 -8.67 -0.78
#